data_AF-A0A442WIK5-F1
#
_entry.id   AF-A0A442WIK5-F1
#
_cell.length_a   1.000
_cell.length_b   1.000
_cell.length_c   1.000
_cell.angle_alpha   90.00
_cell.angle_beta   90.00
_cell.angle_gamma   90.00
#
_symmetry.space_group_name_H-M   'P 1'
#
loop_
_entity.id
_entity.type
_entity.pdbx_description
1 polymer ?
#
loop_
_entity_poly.entity_id
_entity_poly.type
_entity_poly.pdbx_seq_one_letter_code
_entity_poly.pdbx_strand_id
1 'polypeptide(L)'
;MTSLPAMRNGVLNRIRKALPSPSAAVCGALLWAAAMAASALVNLLLDDWVTPANIRFVSLLYAAGGALAFPVGLFLARLVSLGRHWQVALAAAFVCLLATTIGFTGGLFALQYRSYYAQWHEPALTIGWSIQFVHTMATAFYQFIVLGIRLYFPLGFIALALASIWFARQQR
;
A
#
# COMPACT_ATOMS: atom_id res chain seq x y z
N MET A 1 -13.43 37.73 -1.17
CA MET A 1 -12.25 37.51 -0.30
C MET A 1 -12.65 36.57 0.84
N THR A 2 -12.48 35.26 0.67
CA THR A 2 -12.63 34.30 1.77
C THR A 2 -11.43 34.44 2.71
N SER A 3 -11.68 34.72 3.98
CA SER A 3 -10.62 34.94 4.96
C SER A 3 -9.82 33.64 5.18
N LEU A 4 -8.50 33.72 5.06
CA LEU A 4 -7.55 32.62 5.26
C LEU A 4 -7.83 31.73 6.51
N PRO A 5 -8.30 32.26 7.66
CA PRO A 5 -8.63 31.44 8.83
C PRO A 5 -9.80 30.47 8.61
N ALA A 6 -10.82 30.86 7.84
CA ALA A 6 -11.99 30.03 7.58
C ALA A 6 -11.65 28.82 6.69
N MET A 7 -10.78 29.03 5.71
CA MET A 7 -10.30 27.97 4.81
C MET A 7 -9.48 26.91 5.57
N ARG A 8 -8.58 27.36 6.46
CA ARG A 8 -7.76 26.47 7.32
C ARG A 8 -8.62 25.58 8.23
N ASN A 9 -9.67 26.16 8.82
CA ASN A 9 -10.59 25.42 9.69
C ASN A 9 -11.41 24.36 8.92
N GLY A 10 -11.79 24.66 7.67
CA GLY A 10 -12.47 23.71 6.78
C GLY A 10 -11.60 22.50 6.39
N VAL A 11 -10.33 22.75 6.05
CA VAL A 11 -9.37 21.69 5.68
C VAL A 11 -9.06 20.77 6.86
N LEU A 12 -8.79 21.33 8.04
CA LEU A 12 -8.52 20.55 9.26
C LEU A 12 -9.72 19.70 9.67
N ASN A 13 -10.94 20.23 9.54
CA ASN A 13 -12.15 19.48 9.84
C ASN A 13 -12.34 18.30 8.86
N ARG A 14 -12.04 18.50 7.56
CA ARG A 14 -12.05 17.41 6.57
C ARG A 14 -11.05 16.31 6.90
N ILE A 15 -9.81 16.66 7.26
CA ILE A 15 -8.78 15.70 7.65
C ILE A 15 -9.22 14.89 8.87
N ARG A 16 -9.73 15.56 9.91
CA ARG A 16 -10.23 14.88 11.12
C ARG A 16 -11.37 13.91 10.83
N LYS A 17 -12.32 14.30 9.97
CA LYS A 17 -13.42 13.43 9.54
C LYS A 17 -12.95 12.24 8.70
N ALA A 18 -11.85 12.38 7.98
CA ALA A 18 -11.30 11.32 7.14
C ALA A 18 -10.46 10.28 7.93
N LEU A 19 -10.03 10.60 9.15
CA LEU A 19 -9.25 9.66 9.96
C LEU A 19 -10.05 8.36 10.23
N PRO A 20 -9.46 7.17 9.98
CA PRO A 20 -10.05 5.93 10.42
C PRO A 20 -10.12 5.88 11.95
N SER A 21 -11.16 5.25 12.49
CA SER A 21 -11.16 4.94 13.92
C SER A 21 -10.00 3.98 14.22
N PRO A 22 -9.38 4.04 15.41
CA PRO A 22 -8.24 3.17 15.75
C PRO A 22 -8.57 1.68 15.58
N SER A 23 -9.78 1.26 15.96
CA SER A 23 -10.23 -0.12 15.79
C SER A 23 -10.35 -0.53 14.32
N ALA A 24 -10.94 0.32 13.47
CA ALA A 24 -11.04 0.04 12.04
C ALA A 24 -9.66 0.00 11.37
N ALA A 25 -8.74 0.88 11.79
CA ALA A 25 -7.37 0.89 11.31
C ALA A 25 -6.62 -0.39 11.68
N VAL A 26 -6.66 -0.81 12.95
CA VAL A 26 -5.94 -2.01 13.44
C VAL A 26 -6.55 -3.29 12.89
N CYS A 27 -7.86 -3.49 13.04
CA CYS A 27 -8.53 -4.70 12.54
C CYS A 27 -8.39 -4.82 11.02
N GLY A 28 -8.58 -3.71 10.31
CA GLY A 28 -8.42 -3.67 8.87
C GLY A 28 -6.98 -3.92 8.42
N ALA A 29 -5.98 -3.37 9.11
CA ALA A 29 -4.57 -3.65 8.83
C ALA A 29 -4.23 -5.13 9.00
N LEU A 30 -4.72 -5.78 10.07
CA LEU A 30 -4.50 -7.21 10.32
C LEU A 30 -5.16 -8.08 9.25
N LEU A 31 -6.43 -7.82 8.92
CA LEU A 31 -7.16 -8.55 7.89
C LEU A 31 -6.53 -8.35 6.50
N TRP A 32 -6.12 -7.13 6.19
CA TRP A 32 -5.48 -6.81 4.91
C TRP A 32 -4.10 -7.45 4.81
N ALA A 33 -3.30 -7.41 5.87
CA ALA A 33 -2.01 -8.10 5.94
C ALA A 33 -2.17 -9.61 5.71
N ALA A 34 -3.15 -10.24 6.39
CA ALA A 34 -3.45 -11.66 6.22
C ALA A 34 -3.87 -11.98 4.77
N ALA A 35 -4.73 -11.15 4.16
CA ALA A 35 -5.17 -11.34 2.78
C ALA A 35 -4.02 -11.21 1.77
N MET A 36 -3.16 -10.20 1.91
CA MET A 36 -2.01 -9.99 1.03
C MET A 36 -0.97 -11.11 1.18
N ALA A 37 -0.69 -11.53 2.41
CA ALA A 37 0.21 -12.66 2.67
C ALA A 37 -0.35 -13.98 2.14
N ALA A 38 -1.65 -14.26 2.32
CA ALA A 38 -2.28 -15.45 1.77
C ALA A 38 -2.23 -15.46 0.25
N SER A 39 -2.47 -14.32 -0.40
CA SER A 39 -2.35 -14.20 -1.86
C SER A 39 -0.95 -14.53 -2.36
N ALA A 40 0.08 -13.96 -1.73
CA ALA A 40 1.47 -14.23 -2.09
C ALA A 40 1.86 -15.68 -1.80
N LEU A 41 1.50 -16.19 -0.62
CA LEU A 41 1.81 -17.55 -0.18
C LEU A 41 1.23 -18.60 -1.13
N VAL A 42 -0.04 -18.47 -1.52
CA VAL A 42 -0.69 -19.41 -2.45
C VAL A 42 0.04 -19.44 -3.79
N ASN A 43 0.40 -18.28 -4.35
CA ASN A 43 1.15 -18.24 -5.61
C ASN A 43 2.54 -18.88 -5.48
N LEU A 44 3.25 -18.57 -4.40
CA LEU A 44 4.62 -19.07 -4.19
C LEU A 44 4.69 -20.56 -3.87
N LEU A 45 3.65 -21.13 -3.23
CA LEU A 45 3.56 -22.57 -3.00
C LEU A 45 3.25 -23.36 -4.28
N LEU A 46 2.76 -22.70 -5.32
CA LEU A 46 2.51 -23.30 -6.63
C LEU A 46 3.74 -23.19 -7.56
N ASP A 47 4.81 -22.49 -7.15
CA ASP A 47 6.05 -22.35 -7.92
C ASP A 47 7.13 -23.33 -7.41
N ASP A 48 7.62 -24.21 -8.28
CA ASP A 48 8.57 -25.28 -7.92
C ASP A 48 10.01 -24.80 -7.61
N TRP A 49 10.32 -23.52 -7.84
CA TRP A 49 11.70 -23.00 -7.84
C TRP A 49 12.06 -22.20 -6.58
N VAL A 50 11.20 -22.14 -5.56
CA VAL A 50 11.32 -21.24 -4.42
C VAL A 50 11.65 -22.00 -3.12
N THR A 51 12.66 -21.55 -2.38
CA THR A 51 13.01 -22.15 -1.08
C THR A 51 12.02 -21.75 0.02
N PRO A 52 11.81 -22.58 1.07
CA PRO A 52 10.89 -22.24 2.17
C PRO A 52 11.21 -20.90 2.86
N ALA A 53 12.50 -20.55 2.95
CA ALA A 53 12.94 -19.27 3.51
C ALA A 53 12.49 -18.08 2.65
N ASN A 54 12.61 -18.19 1.33
CA ASN A 54 12.17 -17.16 0.39
C ASN A 54 10.64 -17.02 0.39
N ILE A 55 9.90 -18.14 0.44
CA ILE A 55 8.43 -18.12 0.53
C ILE A 55 7.98 -17.34 1.77
N ARG A 56 8.56 -17.66 2.93
CA ARG A 56 8.26 -16.96 4.18
C ARG A 56 8.61 -15.48 4.09
N PHE A 57 9.80 -15.16 3.57
CA PHE A 57 10.26 -13.77 3.45
C PHE A 57 9.32 -12.93 2.57
N VAL A 58 8.98 -13.41 1.37
CA VAL A 58 8.10 -12.69 0.45
C VAL A 58 6.67 -12.61 1.02
N SER A 59 6.16 -13.67 1.64
CA SER A 59 4.83 -13.63 2.26
C SER A 59 4.76 -12.58 3.39
N LEU A 60 5.80 -12.49 4.22
CA LEU A 60 5.90 -11.47 5.28
C LEU A 60 6.05 -10.05 4.71
N LEU A 61 6.76 -9.89 3.59
CA LEU A 61 6.87 -8.62 2.88
C LEU A 61 5.50 -8.12 2.42
N TYR A 62 4.67 -9.00 1.87
CA TYR A 62 3.30 -8.68 1.44
C TYR A 62 2.38 -8.41 2.62
N ALA A 63 2.50 -9.15 3.73
CA ALA A 63 1.80 -8.84 4.98
C ALA A 63 2.17 -7.44 5.50
N ALA A 64 3.46 -7.11 5.58
CA ALA A 64 3.93 -5.82 6.09
C ALA A 64 3.47 -4.67 5.18
N GLY A 65 3.60 -4.84 3.86
CA GLY A 65 3.10 -3.87 2.89
C GLY A 65 1.59 -3.66 3.02
N GLY A 66 0.82 -4.73 3.17
CA GLY A 66 -0.62 -4.68 3.43
C GLY A 66 -0.97 -3.97 4.75
N ALA A 67 -0.31 -4.32 5.84
CA ALA A 67 -0.55 -3.74 7.16
C ALA A 67 -0.39 -2.21 7.16
N LEU A 68 0.65 -1.71 6.48
CA LEU A 68 0.90 -0.27 6.32
C LEU A 68 -0.08 0.38 5.34
N ALA A 69 -0.40 -0.31 4.25
CA ALA A 69 -1.22 0.22 3.17
C ALA A 69 -2.68 0.47 3.57
N PHE A 70 -3.27 -0.41 4.39
CA PHE A 70 -4.69 -0.34 4.71
C PHE A 70 -5.09 0.98 5.44
N PRO A 71 -4.48 1.37 6.58
CA PRO A 71 -4.89 2.58 7.27
C PRO A 71 -4.68 3.84 6.42
N VAL A 72 -3.59 3.88 5.64
CA VAL A 72 -3.30 5.00 4.73
C VAL A 72 -4.29 5.04 3.57
N GLY A 73 -4.56 3.89 2.94
CA GLY A 73 -5.51 3.78 1.83
C GLY A 73 -6.93 4.12 2.27
N LEU A 74 -7.35 3.67 3.45
CA LEU A 74 -8.65 3.99 4.04
C LEU A 74 -8.79 5.48 4.34
N PHE A 75 -7.75 6.11 4.91
CA PHE A 75 -7.71 7.55 5.14
C PHE A 75 -7.86 8.34 3.82
N LEU A 76 -7.08 7.99 2.80
CA LEU A 76 -7.12 8.66 1.50
C LEU A 76 -8.46 8.46 0.81
N ALA A 77 -9.03 7.26 0.86
CA ALA A 77 -10.35 6.96 0.31
C ALA A 77 -11.43 7.83 0.95
N ARG A 78 -11.45 7.93 2.29
CA ARG A 78 -12.39 8.79 3.04
C ARG A 78 -12.21 10.26 2.70
N LEU A 79 -10.97 10.73 2.57
CA LEU A 79 -10.68 12.11 2.22
C LEU A 79 -11.22 12.47 0.83
N VAL A 80 -11.03 11.57 -0.15
CA VAL A 80 -11.45 11.75 -1.54
C VAL A 80 -12.97 11.59 -1.70
N SER A 81 -13.62 10.73 -0.93
CA SER A 81 -15.05 10.42 -1.05
C SER A 81 -15.96 11.22 -0.13
N LEU A 82 -15.43 12.11 0.71
CA LEU A 82 -16.20 12.79 1.75
C LEU A 82 -17.41 13.55 1.18
N GLY A 83 -18.62 13.16 1.60
CA GLY A 83 -19.88 13.76 1.15
C GLY A 83 -20.22 13.49 -0.31
N ARG A 84 -19.63 12.46 -0.93
CA ARG A 84 -19.88 12.06 -2.33
C ARG A 84 -20.71 10.78 -2.41
N HIS A 85 -21.35 10.59 -3.56
CA HIS A 85 -22.15 9.39 -3.85
C HIS A 85 -21.32 8.09 -3.79
N TRP A 86 -22.03 6.98 -3.58
CA TRP A 86 -21.46 5.64 -3.41
C TRP A 86 -20.50 5.20 -4.53
N GLN A 87 -20.74 5.60 -5.79
CA GLN A 87 -19.85 5.28 -6.92
C GLN A 87 -18.46 5.90 -6.73
N VAL A 88 -18.41 7.15 -6.25
CA VAL A 88 -17.15 7.83 -5.99
C VAL A 88 -16.46 7.21 -4.77
N ALA A 89 -17.23 6.82 -3.74
CA ALA A 89 -16.68 6.10 -2.60
C ALA A 89 -16.06 4.75 -2.99
N LEU A 90 -16.73 4.00 -3.87
CA LEU A 90 -16.22 2.73 -4.41
C LEU A 90 -14.91 2.95 -5.17
N ALA A 91 -14.89 3.90 -6.12
CA ALA A 91 -13.70 4.20 -6.91
C ALA A 91 -12.55 4.71 -6.04
N ALA A 92 -12.84 5.59 -5.07
CA ALA A 92 -11.85 6.09 -4.13
C ALA A 92 -11.24 4.97 -3.30
N ALA A 93 -12.05 4.07 -2.74
CA ALA A 93 -11.54 2.91 -2.00
C ALA A 93 -10.67 2.01 -2.87
N PHE A 94 -11.15 1.66 -4.06
CA PHE A 94 -10.42 0.79 -4.98
C PHE A 94 -9.05 1.39 -5.36
N VAL A 95 -9.03 2.64 -5.84
CA VAL A 95 -7.81 3.29 -6.29
C VAL A 95 -6.85 3.56 -5.14
N CYS A 96 -7.34 4.08 -4.00
CA CYS A 96 -6.47 4.39 -2.87
C CYS A 96 -5.88 3.13 -2.24
N LEU A 97 -6.68 2.08 -2.00
CA LEU A 97 -6.16 0.83 -1.43
C LEU A 97 -5.20 0.13 -2.39
N LEU A 98 -5.49 0.12 -3.69
CA LEU A 98 -4.59 -0.44 -4.71
C LEU A 98 -3.26 0.32 -4.72
N ALA A 99 -3.30 1.63 -4.85
CA ALA A 99 -2.12 2.47 -4.95
C ALA A 99 -1.26 2.40 -3.68
N THR A 100 -1.86 2.45 -2.49
CA THR A 100 -1.09 2.30 -1.24
C THR A 100 -0.54 0.89 -1.08
N THR A 101 -1.28 -0.16 -1.45
CA THR A 101 -0.80 -1.54 -1.35
C THR A 101 0.42 -1.79 -2.24
N ILE A 102 0.36 -1.35 -3.50
CA ILE A 102 1.49 -1.42 -4.44
C ILE A 102 2.64 -0.54 -3.94
N GLY A 103 2.34 0.70 -3.53
CA GLY A 103 3.33 1.67 -3.07
C GLY A 103 4.11 1.19 -1.84
N PHE A 104 3.43 0.73 -0.78
CA PHE A 104 4.10 0.25 0.42
C PHE A 104 4.83 -1.07 0.20
N THR A 105 4.21 -2.05 -0.46
CA THR A 105 4.87 -3.34 -0.68
C THR A 105 6.05 -3.22 -1.62
N GLY A 106 5.89 -2.50 -2.73
CA GLY A 106 6.97 -2.21 -3.67
C GLY A 106 8.06 -1.33 -3.06
N GLY A 107 7.68 -0.39 -2.19
CA GLY A 107 8.63 0.45 -1.44
C GLY A 107 9.48 -0.36 -0.46
N LEU A 108 8.85 -1.27 0.32
CA LEU A 108 9.57 -2.19 1.20
C LEU A 108 10.48 -3.14 0.40
N PHE A 109 10.00 -3.65 -0.74
CA PHE A 109 10.82 -4.44 -1.67
C PHE A 109 12.04 -3.63 -2.13
N ALA A 110 11.83 -2.39 -2.56
CA ALA A 110 12.91 -1.52 -3.04
C ALA A 110 13.93 -1.20 -1.95
N LEU A 111 13.49 -0.99 -0.70
CA LEU A 111 14.38 -0.81 0.45
C LEU A 111 15.21 -2.06 0.73
N GLN A 112 14.60 -3.25 0.68
CA GLN A 112 15.33 -4.51 0.86
C GLN A 112 16.35 -4.72 -0.27
N TYR A 113 15.93 -4.47 -1.52
CA TYR A 113 16.80 -4.55 -2.69
C TYR A 113 17.98 -3.59 -2.55
N ARG A 114 17.73 -2.32 -2.19
CA ARG A 114 18.77 -1.32 -1.98
C ARG A 114 19.69 -1.67 -0.81
N SER A 115 19.19 -2.32 0.24
CA SER A 115 20.00 -2.81 1.36
C SER A 115 20.98 -3.88 0.90
N TYR A 116 20.50 -4.87 0.12
CA TYR A 116 21.35 -5.91 -0.46
C TYR A 116 22.45 -5.31 -1.34
N TYR A 117 22.12 -4.33 -2.19
CA TYR A 117 23.09 -3.70 -3.09
C TYR A 117 23.97 -2.62 -2.45
N ALA A 118 23.79 -2.31 -1.16
CA ALA A 118 24.43 -1.16 -0.53
C ALA A 118 25.96 -1.19 -0.56
N GLN A 119 26.58 -2.37 -0.52
CA GLN A 119 28.03 -2.54 -0.50
C GLN A 119 28.73 -2.15 -1.81
N TRP A 120 27.98 -2.04 -2.92
CA TRP A 120 28.50 -1.60 -4.22
C TRP A 120 28.21 -0.12 -4.51
N HIS A 121 27.71 0.62 -3.52
CA HIS A 121 27.38 2.03 -3.65
C HIS A 121 28.44 2.91 -2.97
N GLU A 122 28.53 4.15 -3.41
CA GLU A 122 29.34 5.20 -2.77
C GLU A 122 28.92 5.43 -1.30
N PRO A 123 29.78 6.05 -0.47
CA PRO A 123 29.43 6.42 0.89
C PRO A 123 28.15 7.26 0.95
N ALA A 124 27.35 7.02 1.99
CA ALA A 124 26.08 7.70 2.18
C ALA A 124 26.23 9.22 2.19
N LEU A 125 25.20 9.92 1.72
CA LEU A 125 25.11 11.40 1.68
C LEU A 125 26.10 12.09 0.73
N THR A 126 26.75 11.34 -0.17
CA THR A 126 27.43 11.92 -1.34
C THR A 126 26.43 12.17 -2.48
N ILE A 127 26.81 13.03 -3.43
CA ILE A 127 26.02 13.24 -4.65
C ILE A 127 25.91 11.93 -5.45
N GLY A 128 27.01 11.19 -5.56
CA GLY A 128 27.05 9.88 -6.22
C GLY A 128 26.09 8.89 -5.58
N TRP A 129 26.13 8.76 -4.24
CA TRP A 129 25.20 7.90 -3.50
C TRP A 129 23.74 8.30 -3.72
N SER A 130 23.43 9.60 -3.75
CA SER A 130 22.06 10.09 -3.94
C SER A 130 21.51 9.66 -5.31
N ILE A 131 22.32 9.82 -6.37
CA ILE A 131 21.95 9.39 -7.73
C ILE A 131 21.76 7.87 -7.78
N GLN A 132 22.70 7.10 -7.23
CA GLN A 132 22.63 5.64 -7.20
C GLN A 132 21.43 5.15 -6.37
N PHE A 133 21.12 5.80 -5.24
CA PHE A 133 19.97 5.47 -4.40
C PHE A 133 18.66 5.62 -5.17
N VAL A 134 18.45 6.77 -5.83
CA VAL A 134 17.23 7.01 -6.63
C VAL A 134 17.11 5.99 -7.76
N HIS A 135 18.19 5.72 -8.50
CA HIS A 135 18.18 4.78 -9.61
C HIS A 135 17.88 3.34 -9.14
N THR A 136 18.53 2.89 -8.08
CA THR A 136 18.35 1.55 -7.51
C THR A 136 16.93 1.37 -6.97
N MET A 137 16.40 2.38 -6.25
CA MET A 137 15.02 2.35 -5.75
C MET A 137 14.01 2.31 -6.90
N ALA A 138 14.19 3.14 -7.93
CA ALA A 138 13.31 3.16 -9.11
C ALA A 138 13.34 1.84 -9.87
N THR A 139 14.53 1.27 -10.08
CA THR A 139 14.71 -0.03 -10.76
C THR A 139 14.03 -1.15 -9.98
N ALA A 140 14.24 -1.21 -8.66
CA ALA A 140 13.62 -2.23 -7.81
C ALA A 140 12.09 -2.07 -7.79
N PHE A 141 11.58 -0.84 -7.71
CA PHE A 141 10.14 -0.59 -7.74
C PHE A 141 9.53 -1.01 -9.08
N TYR A 142 10.20 -0.74 -10.21
CA TYR A 142 9.80 -1.22 -11.53
C TYR A 142 9.78 -2.75 -11.61
N GLN A 143 10.82 -3.41 -11.11
CA GLN A 143 10.87 -4.88 -11.03
C GLN A 143 9.69 -5.44 -10.23
N PHE A 144 9.35 -4.81 -9.09
CA PHE A 144 8.18 -5.20 -8.31
C PHE A 144 6.86 -5.01 -9.09
N ILE A 145 6.71 -3.93 -9.85
CA ILE A 145 5.51 -3.73 -10.68
C ILE A 145 5.36 -4.87 -11.70
N VAL A 146 6.45 -5.22 -12.38
CA VAL A 146 6.43 -6.24 -13.45
C VAL A 146 6.25 -7.65 -12.90
N LEU A 147 6.96 -7.99 -11.82
CA LEU A 147 7.06 -9.37 -11.32
C LEU A 147 6.28 -9.64 -10.04
N GLY A 148 6.10 -8.61 -9.20
CA GLY A 148 5.45 -8.71 -7.91
C GLY A 148 3.93 -8.63 -7.99
N ILE A 149 3.38 -7.72 -8.80
CA ILE A 149 1.91 -7.47 -8.82
C ILE A 149 1.10 -8.75 -9.09
N ARG A 150 1.62 -9.68 -9.88
CA ARG A 150 0.97 -10.98 -10.15
C ARG A 150 0.66 -11.78 -8.87
N LEU A 151 1.46 -11.65 -7.82
CA LEU A 151 1.24 -12.34 -6.54
C LEU A 151 0.01 -11.84 -5.78
N TYR A 152 -0.58 -10.70 -6.17
CA TYR A 152 -1.89 -10.27 -5.67
C TYR A 152 -3.07 -10.96 -6.35
N PHE A 153 -2.86 -11.71 -7.42
CA PHE A 153 -3.94 -12.37 -8.14
C PHE A 153 -4.06 -13.86 -7.75
N PRO A 154 -5.29 -14.40 -7.67
CA PRO A 154 -6.57 -13.66 -7.68
C PRO A 154 -6.96 -13.12 -6.30
N LEU A 155 -6.40 -13.67 -5.21
CA LEU A 155 -6.93 -13.48 -3.85
C LEU A 155 -6.84 -12.03 -3.35
N GLY A 156 -5.71 -11.36 -3.54
CA GLY A 156 -5.55 -9.96 -3.19
C GLY A 156 -6.51 -9.04 -3.97
N PHE A 157 -6.74 -9.34 -5.25
CA PHE A 157 -7.70 -8.60 -6.07
C PHE A 157 -9.16 -8.80 -5.61
N ILE A 158 -9.53 -10.02 -5.22
CA ILE A 158 -10.85 -10.30 -4.63
C ILE A 158 -11.01 -9.52 -3.32
N ALA A 159 -10.00 -9.54 -2.44
CA ALA A 159 -10.02 -8.76 -1.20
C ALA A 159 -10.20 -7.25 -1.46
N LEU A 160 -9.55 -6.71 -2.51
CA LEU A 160 -9.72 -5.32 -2.95
C LEU A 160 -11.14 -5.00 -3.40
N ALA A 161 -11.74 -5.86 -4.22
CA ALA A 161 -13.13 -5.67 -4.64
C ALA A 161 -14.08 -5.67 -3.43
N LEU A 162 -13.93 -6.65 -2.52
CA LEU A 162 -14.77 -6.79 -1.34
C LEU A 162 -14.61 -5.60 -0.37
N ALA A 163 -13.38 -5.18 -0.08
CA ALA A 163 -13.11 -4.04 0.78
C ALA A 163 -13.65 -2.73 0.18
N SER A 164 -13.55 -2.55 -1.13
CA SER A 164 -14.07 -1.37 -1.83
C SER A 164 -15.59 -1.32 -1.76
N ILE A 165 -16.27 -2.45 -1.96
CA ILE A 165 -17.73 -2.55 -1.83
C ILE A 165 -18.17 -2.30 -0.38
N TRP A 166 -17.49 -2.90 0.60
CA TRP A 166 -17.74 -2.67 2.02
C TRP A 166 -17.60 -1.19 2.40
N PHE A 167 -16.56 -0.53 1.90
CA PHE A 167 -16.35 0.90 2.13
C PHE A 167 -17.48 1.75 1.53
N ALA A 168 -17.82 1.52 0.27
CA ALA A 168 -18.87 2.28 -0.42
C ALA A 168 -20.24 2.14 0.23
N ARG A 169 -20.54 0.96 0.81
CA ARG A 169 -21.80 0.70 1.53
C ARG A 169 -21.93 1.49 2.83
N GLN A 170 -20.83 1.85 3.48
CA GLN A 170 -20.85 2.70 4.69
C GLN A 170 -21.11 4.19 4.40
N GLN A 171 -21.07 4.59 3.12
CA GLN A 171 -21.31 5.97 2.70
C GLN A 171 -22.75 6.16 2.17
N ARG A 172 -23.61 5.15 2.26
CA ARG A 172 -25.06 5.25 2.04
C ARG A 172 -25.74 5.75 3.30
#